data_AF-A0A1G8UF02-F1
#
_entry.id   AF-A0A1G8UF02-F1
#
_cell.length_a   1.000
_cell.length_b   1.000
_cell.length_c   1.000
_cell.angle_alpha   90.00
_cell.angle_beta   90.00
_cell.angle_gamma   90.00
#
_symmetry.space_group_name_H-M   'P 1'
#
loop_
_entity.id
_entity.type
_entity.pdbx_description
1 polymer ?
#
loop_
_entity_poly.entity_id
_entity_poly.type
_entity_poly.pdbx_seq_one_letter_code
_entity_poly.pdbx_strand_id
1 'polypeptide(L)'
;MQEDMADTARGKVKSLPTVPKAEDGLDLRFVPLEDIVIDQAYQRRISRGGMFRITKIISEFDWSRFGALTLSEGDDGRLYVVDGQHRMVAARALRITIVPAVITRNTQAGQASDFVAINTVRTSVASIDSFRARVASGDATAKAVQQMLDQLNISTDVPAGASIGPRETRAVSLLEKMLNRHEQGIVFTALEMMIDAQPHQKNLLTAFAIGVTVPVVAKMIAAGRDLDRLATILEETDFDTLKEEAAQLVKLTGGQTQGRGTELLLQKVNKGLRERLG
;
A
#
# COMPACT_ATOMS: atom_id res chain seq x y z
N MET A 1 5.47 25.26 9.79
CA MET A 1 5.39 24.45 8.55
C MET A 1 3.96 24.04 8.21
N GLN A 2 3.15 23.50 9.13
CA GLN A 2 1.73 23.19 8.84
C GLN A 2 0.83 24.42 8.69
N GLU A 3 1.03 25.47 9.49
CA GLU A 3 0.30 26.75 9.35
C GLU A 3 0.58 27.43 7.99
N ASP A 4 1.84 27.41 7.55
CA ASP A 4 2.29 27.96 6.27
C ASP A 4 1.66 27.24 5.05
N MET A 5 1.38 25.94 5.18
CA MET A 5 0.64 25.18 4.17
C MET A 5 -0.84 25.52 4.12
N ALA A 6 -1.46 25.84 5.27
CA ALA A 6 -2.86 26.22 5.34
C ALA A 6 -3.10 27.56 4.62
N ASP A 7 -2.24 28.54 4.86
CA ASP A 7 -2.29 29.84 4.17
C ASP A 7 -1.97 29.73 2.68
N THR A 8 -0.99 28.89 2.32
CA THR A 8 -0.71 28.57 0.91
C THR A 8 -1.91 27.93 0.22
N ALA A 9 -2.63 27.02 0.88
CA ALA A 9 -3.85 26.42 0.33
C ALA A 9 -4.97 27.46 0.20
N ARG A 10 -5.14 28.33 1.20
CA ARG A 10 -6.13 29.41 1.21
C ARG A 10 -5.94 30.38 0.04
N GLY A 11 -4.70 30.75 -0.25
CA GLY A 11 -4.35 31.63 -1.38
C GLY A 11 -4.65 31.05 -2.77
N LYS A 12 -4.84 29.72 -2.89
CA LYS A 12 -5.17 29.05 -4.15
C LYS A 12 -6.67 29.02 -4.46
N VAL A 13 -7.53 29.33 -3.50
CA VAL A 13 -9.00 29.27 -3.67
C VAL A 13 -9.54 30.66 -4.04
N LYS A 14 -10.39 30.73 -5.08
CA LYS A 14 -10.95 32.00 -5.58
C LYS A 14 -11.85 32.72 -4.58
N SER A 15 -12.57 31.98 -3.74
CA SER A 15 -13.43 32.51 -2.69
C SER A 15 -13.56 31.49 -1.56
N LEU A 16 -13.75 31.98 -0.32
CA LEU A 16 -13.96 31.14 0.84
C LEU A 16 -15.46 31.08 1.15
N PRO A 17 -15.99 29.89 1.51
CA PRO A 17 -17.35 29.79 1.97
C PRO A 17 -17.51 30.43 3.35
N THR A 18 -18.71 30.92 3.65
CA THR A 18 -19.11 31.18 5.04
C THR A 18 -19.21 29.83 5.74
N VAL A 19 -18.42 29.64 6.80
CA VAL A 19 -18.43 28.40 7.58
C VAL A 19 -19.49 28.54 8.66
N PRO A 20 -20.60 27.77 8.63
CA PRO A 20 -21.58 27.77 9.71
C PRO A 20 -20.97 27.15 10.98
N LYS A 21 -21.57 27.38 12.15
CA LYS A 21 -21.14 26.68 13.36
C LYS A 21 -21.39 25.19 13.18
N ALA A 22 -20.50 24.36 13.71
CA ALA A 22 -20.62 22.91 13.58
C ALA A 22 -21.95 22.40 14.16
N GLU A 23 -22.34 22.91 15.33
CA GLU A 23 -23.59 22.58 16.02
C GLU A 23 -24.87 22.89 15.22
N ASP A 24 -24.80 23.81 14.24
CA ASP A 24 -25.95 24.20 13.42
C ASP A 24 -26.21 23.21 12.26
N GLY A 25 -25.19 22.42 11.88
CA GLY A 25 -25.24 21.54 10.70
C GLY A 25 -24.92 20.07 10.97
N LEU A 26 -24.46 19.74 12.18
CA LEU A 26 -23.93 18.42 12.51
C LEU A 26 -24.13 18.08 13.99
N ASP A 27 -24.54 16.83 14.25
CA ASP A 27 -24.69 16.28 15.59
C ASP A 27 -23.65 15.18 15.83
N LEU A 28 -23.01 15.17 17.00
CA LEU A 28 -22.03 14.16 17.41
C LEU A 28 -22.54 13.45 18.67
N ARG A 29 -22.92 12.18 18.53
CA ARG A 29 -23.42 11.38 19.65
C ARG A 29 -23.19 9.89 19.48
N PHE A 30 -23.42 9.17 20.56
CA PHE A 30 -23.47 7.71 20.55
C PHE A 30 -24.87 7.25 20.11
N VAL A 31 -24.93 6.31 19.17
CA VAL A 31 -26.16 5.85 18.52
C VAL A 31 -26.31 4.34 18.67
N PRO A 32 -27.51 3.83 19.00
CA PRO A 32 -27.80 2.40 18.95
C PRO A 32 -27.61 1.84 17.54
N LEU A 33 -26.87 0.74 17.40
CA LEU A 33 -26.51 0.14 16.12
C LEU A 33 -27.74 -0.42 15.34
N GLU A 34 -28.83 -0.66 16.07
CA GLU A 34 -30.12 -1.10 15.53
C GLU A 34 -30.91 0.02 14.83
N ASP A 35 -30.69 1.28 15.23
CA ASP A 35 -31.32 2.45 14.61
C ASP A 35 -30.65 2.83 13.26
N ILE A 36 -29.53 2.18 12.96
CA ILE A 36 -28.71 2.47 11.78
C ILE A 36 -29.09 1.56 10.61
N VAL A 37 -29.48 2.19 9.50
CA VAL A 37 -29.94 1.55 8.27
C VAL A 37 -28.89 1.64 7.17
N ILE A 38 -28.79 0.56 6.39
CA ILE A 38 -28.03 0.55 5.13
C ILE A 38 -29.02 0.70 3.99
N ASP A 39 -28.97 1.81 3.27
CA ASP A 39 -29.76 1.98 2.06
C ASP A 39 -29.17 1.12 0.92
N GLN A 40 -30.01 0.25 0.36
CA GLN A 40 -29.62 -0.66 -0.71
C GLN A 40 -29.55 0.02 -2.08
N ALA A 41 -30.11 1.23 -2.25
CA ALA A 41 -30.21 1.92 -3.52
C ALA A 41 -28.86 2.49 -4.02
N TYR A 42 -27.95 2.86 -3.12
CA TYR A 42 -26.67 3.50 -3.49
C TYR A 42 -25.41 2.90 -2.84
N GLN A 43 -25.53 1.99 -1.87
CA GLN A 43 -24.33 1.37 -1.29
C GLN A 43 -23.79 0.18 -2.08
N ARG A 44 -22.46 0.06 -2.11
CA ARG A 44 -21.75 -1.04 -2.77
C ARG A 44 -21.95 -2.36 -2.01
N ARG A 45 -22.26 -3.44 -2.73
CA ARG A 45 -22.12 -4.80 -2.18
C ARG A 45 -20.71 -4.98 -1.61
N ILE A 46 -20.60 -5.56 -0.41
CA ILE A 46 -19.31 -5.84 0.22
C ILE A 46 -18.51 -6.74 -0.73
N SER A 47 -17.42 -6.20 -1.28
CA SER A 47 -16.51 -6.97 -2.13
C SER A 47 -15.68 -7.95 -1.31
N ARG A 48 -14.96 -8.88 -1.96
CA ARG A 48 -13.98 -9.74 -1.25
C ARG A 48 -12.96 -8.91 -0.46
N GLY A 49 -12.50 -7.80 -1.03
CA GLY A 49 -11.60 -6.86 -0.34
C GLY A 49 -12.27 -6.11 0.80
N GLY A 50 -13.59 -5.86 0.73
CA GLY A 50 -14.37 -5.34 1.85
C GLY A 50 -14.46 -6.34 3.00
N MET A 51 -14.68 -7.63 2.68
CA MET A 51 -14.70 -8.71 3.66
C MET A 51 -13.35 -8.88 4.40
N PHE A 52 -12.24 -8.77 3.68
CA PHE A 52 -10.91 -8.75 4.31
C PHE A 52 -10.76 -7.58 5.31
N ARG A 53 -11.25 -6.38 4.98
CA ARG A 53 -11.20 -5.24 5.90
C ARG A 53 -12.07 -5.46 7.13
N ILE A 54 -13.28 -6.01 6.96
CA ILE A 54 -14.19 -6.33 8.07
C ILE A 54 -13.54 -7.35 9.00
N THR A 55 -13.02 -8.45 8.46
CA THR A 55 -12.36 -9.51 9.26
C THR A 55 -11.16 -8.96 10.02
N LYS A 56 -10.36 -8.08 9.40
CA LYS A 56 -9.25 -7.40 10.09
C LYS A 56 -9.72 -6.49 11.24
N ILE A 57 -10.77 -5.70 11.03
CA ILE A 57 -11.37 -4.88 12.10
C ILE A 57 -11.83 -5.76 13.26
N ILE A 58 -12.45 -6.91 12.97
CA ILE A 58 -12.93 -7.85 13.99
C ILE A 58 -11.76 -8.44 14.79
N SER A 59 -10.69 -8.89 14.12
CA SER A 59 -9.56 -9.54 14.77
C SER A 59 -8.65 -8.59 15.55
N GLU A 60 -8.58 -7.33 15.13
CA GLU A 60 -7.69 -6.29 15.70
C GLU A 60 -8.49 -5.10 16.26
N PHE A 61 -9.71 -5.35 16.75
CA PHE A 61 -10.60 -4.28 17.20
C PHE A 61 -9.97 -3.47 18.34
N ASP A 62 -9.97 -2.15 18.17
CA ASP A 62 -9.57 -1.19 19.20
C ASP A 62 -10.37 0.10 18.99
N TRP A 63 -10.92 0.66 20.07
CA TRP A 63 -11.74 1.87 20.01
C TRP A 63 -10.99 3.08 19.44
N SER A 64 -9.68 3.17 19.67
CA SER A 64 -8.83 4.24 19.10
C SER A 64 -8.75 4.19 17.57
N ARG A 65 -9.02 3.03 16.97
CA ARG A 65 -8.97 2.80 15.51
C ARG A 65 -10.35 2.78 14.87
N PHE A 66 -11.42 2.70 15.66
CA PHE A 66 -12.79 2.60 15.15
C PHE A 66 -13.23 3.91 14.50
N GLY A 67 -13.06 5.05 15.18
CA GLY A 67 -13.54 6.36 14.73
C GLY A 67 -15.08 6.45 14.62
N ALA A 68 -15.63 7.66 14.51
CA ALA A 68 -17.09 7.83 14.37
C ALA A 68 -17.60 7.33 12.99
N LEU A 69 -18.80 6.77 12.97
CA LEU A 69 -19.55 6.55 11.72
C LEU A 69 -20.07 7.88 11.19
N THR A 70 -20.18 8.04 9.88
CA THR A 70 -20.87 9.19 9.29
C THR A 70 -22.24 8.72 8.85
N LEU A 71 -23.26 9.29 9.47
CA LEU A 71 -24.66 8.97 9.24
C LEU A 71 -25.38 10.20 8.68
N SER A 72 -26.47 9.96 7.95
CA SER A 72 -27.40 11.01 7.59
C SER A 72 -28.82 10.64 8.03
N GLU A 73 -29.48 11.57 8.70
CA GLU A 73 -30.89 11.46 9.04
C GLU A 73 -31.73 11.80 7.80
N GLY A 74 -32.51 10.82 7.33
CA GLY A 74 -33.43 11.00 6.21
C GLY A 74 -34.74 11.67 6.63
N ASP A 75 -35.56 12.03 5.64
CA ASP A 75 -36.87 12.65 5.86
C ASP A 75 -37.84 11.75 6.65
N ASP A 76 -37.59 10.44 6.66
CA ASP A 76 -38.34 9.44 7.44
C ASP A 76 -37.84 9.29 8.89
N GLY A 77 -36.87 10.11 9.32
CA GLY A 77 -36.27 10.09 10.64
C GLY A 77 -35.29 8.93 10.88
N ARG A 78 -35.00 8.11 9.86
CA ARG A 78 -34.04 7.00 9.98
C ARG A 78 -32.61 7.46 9.74
N LEU A 79 -31.66 6.77 10.37
CA LEU A 79 -30.24 7.06 10.25
C LEU A 79 -29.59 6.16 9.21
N TYR A 80 -29.20 6.74 8.07
CA TYR A 80 -28.57 6.04 6.96
C TYR A 80 -27.06 6.15 7.04
N VAL A 81 -26.35 5.03 6.84
CA VAL A 81 -24.89 5.05 6.78
C VAL A 81 -24.42 5.79 5.51
N VAL A 82 -23.56 6.79 5.67
CA VAL A 82 -22.87 7.47 4.57
C VAL A 82 -21.42 6.97 4.48
N ASP A 83 -20.68 6.93 5.59
CA ASP A 83 -19.32 6.36 5.66
C ASP A 83 -19.17 5.44 6.88
N GLY A 84 -18.35 4.40 6.72
CA GLY A 84 -18.07 3.43 7.79
C GLY A 84 -18.87 2.13 7.72
N GLN A 85 -19.44 1.77 6.57
CA GLN A 85 -20.16 0.49 6.37
C GLN A 85 -19.40 -0.74 6.90
N HIS A 86 -18.10 -0.87 6.60
CA HIS A 86 -17.29 -1.99 7.11
C HIS A 86 -17.19 -2.01 8.64
N ARG A 87 -17.09 -0.83 9.27
CA ARG A 87 -17.01 -0.67 10.73
C ARG A 87 -18.35 -1.01 11.38
N MET A 88 -19.46 -0.57 10.77
CA MET A 88 -20.82 -0.91 11.18
C MET A 88 -21.06 -2.42 11.13
N VAL A 89 -20.66 -3.10 10.04
CA VAL A 89 -20.76 -4.56 9.91
C VAL A 89 -19.87 -5.27 10.93
N ALA A 90 -18.63 -4.82 11.12
CA ALA A 90 -17.74 -5.38 12.14
C ALA A 90 -18.29 -5.22 13.56
N ALA A 91 -18.85 -4.05 13.88
CA ALA A 91 -19.51 -3.79 15.16
C ALA A 91 -20.70 -4.73 15.39
N ARG A 92 -21.52 -4.99 14.36
CA ARG A 92 -22.60 -5.99 14.41
C ARG A 92 -22.06 -7.38 14.68
N ALA A 93 -20.99 -7.79 14.00
CA ALA A 93 -20.35 -9.09 14.20
C ALA A 93 -19.78 -9.25 15.62
N LEU A 94 -19.24 -8.18 16.19
CA LEU A 94 -18.73 -8.12 17.57
C LEU A 94 -19.82 -7.92 18.63
N ARG A 95 -21.11 -7.84 18.23
CA ARG A 95 -22.26 -7.58 19.11
C ARG A 95 -22.16 -6.29 19.92
N ILE A 96 -21.52 -5.27 19.35
CA ILE A 96 -21.50 -3.91 19.90
C ILE A 96 -22.89 -3.30 19.71
N THR A 97 -23.47 -2.73 20.77
CA THR A 97 -24.83 -2.18 20.74
C THR A 97 -24.88 -0.69 20.42
N ILE A 98 -23.83 0.06 20.78
CA ILE A 98 -23.78 1.52 20.63
C ILE A 98 -22.45 1.92 19.98
N VAL A 99 -22.50 2.85 19.03
CA VAL A 99 -21.33 3.33 18.29
C VAL A 99 -21.28 4.86 18.23
N PRO A 100 -20.09 5.49 18.20
CA PRO A 100 -19.98 6.92 17.99
C PRO A 100 -20.38 7.28 16.55
N ALA A 101 -21.15 8.35 16.38
CA ALA A 101 -21.62 8.81 15.08
C ALA A 101 -21.59 10.34 14.96
N VAL A 102 -21.22 10.78 13.77
CA VAL A 102 -21.40 12.12 13.23
C VAL A 102 -22.63 12.08 12.32
N ILE A 103 -23.63 12.91 12.60
CA ILE A 103 -24.95 12.86 11.95
C ILE A 103 -25.21 14.20 11.27
N THR A 104 -25.55 14.15 9.98
CA THR A 104 -26.04 15.31 9.22
C THR A 104 -27.48 15.10 8.77
N ARG A 105 -28.23 16.18 8.56
CA ARG A 105 -29.57 16.10 7.95
C ARG A 105 -29.45 16.41 6.47
N ASN A 106 -29.79 15.46 5.61
CA ASN A 106 -29.74 15.66 4.16
C ASN A 106 -30.84 14.85 3.45
N THR A 107 -31.32 15.39 2.32
CA THR A 107 -32.20 14.66 1.41
C THR A 107 -31.46 13.47 0.80
N GLN A 108 -32.17 12.48 0.24
CA GLN A 108 -31.55 11.31 -0.40
C GLN A 108 -30.53 11.70 -1.49
N ALA A 109 -30.81 12.75 -2.27
CA ALA A 109 -29.88 13.29 -3.26
C ALA A 109 -28.64 13.93 -2.60
N GLY A 110 -28.82 14.65 -1.49
CA GLY A 110 -27.73 15.18 -0.67
C GLY A 110 -26.86 14.08 -0.08
N GLN A 111 -27.46 13.01 0.43
CA GLN A 111 -26.76 11.83 0.97
C GLN A 111 -25.86 11.17 -0.08
N ALA A 112 -26.35 11.00 -1.31
CA ALA A 112 -25.57 10.46 -2.41
C ALA A 112 -24.41 11.39 -2.81
N SER A 113 -24.63 12.71 -2.80
CA SER A 113 -23.58 13.70 -3.04
C SER A 113 -22.51 13.68 -1.95
N ASP A 114 -22.90 13.65 -0.68
CA ASP A 114 -22.00 13.57 0.46
C ASP A 114 -21.17 12.28 0.42
N PHE A 115 -21.81 11.16 0.10
CA PHE A 115 -21.13 9.88 -0.09
C PHE A 115 -20.00 9.99 -1.12
N VAL A 116 -20.27 10.60 -2.28
CA VAL A 116 -19.27 10.80 -3.33
C VAL A 116 -18.19 11.76 -2.84
N ALA A 117 -18.55 12.91 -2.29
CA ALA A 117 -17.59 13.92 -1.84
C ALA A 117 -16.63 13.37 -0.76
N ILE A 118 -17.17 12.73 0.29
CA ILE A 118 -16.38 12.17 1.40
C ILE A 118 -15.41 11.09 0.90
N ASN A 119 -15.84 10.24 -0.04
CA ASN A 119 -15.02 9.13 -0.51
C ASN A 119 -14.04 9.52 -1.62
N THR A 120 -14.30 10.59 -2.37
CA THR A 120 -13.44 11.01 -3.50
C THR A 120 -12.30 11.93 -3.05
N VAL A 121 -12.47 12.65 -1.94
CA VAL A 121 -11.44 13.55 -1.38
C VAL A 121 -10.37 12.80 -0.57
N ARG A 122 -10.62 11.54 -0.18
CA ARG A 122 -9.62 10.72 0.54
C ARG A 122 -8.45 10.37 -0.39
N THR A 123 -7.30 10.98 -0.14
CA THR A 123 -6.03 10.45 -0.65
C THR A 123 -5.68 9.19 0.14
N SER A 124 -5.47 8.07 -0.56
CA SER A 124 -4.91 6.88 0.09
C SER A 124 -3.60 7.25 0.76
N VAL A 125 -3.41 6.82 2.01
CA VAL A 125 -2.09 6.91 2.67
C VAL A 125 -1.07 6.28 1.73
N ALA A 126 -0.02 7.03 1.40
CA ALA A 126 1.03 6.50 0.53
C ALA A 126 1.70 5.30 1.21
N SER A 127 2.09 4.30 0.42
CA SER A 127 2.70 3.07 0.97
C SER A 127 3.91 3.36 1.85
N ILE A 128 4.65 4.42 1.53
CA ILE A 128 5.82 4.85 2.31
C ILE A 128 5.44 5.41 3.69
N ASP A 129 4.37 6.20 3.78
CA ASP A 129 3.93 6.76 5.07
C ASP A 129 3.37 5.66 5.98
N SER A 130 2.65 4.70 5.39
CA SER A 130 2.22 3.50 6.11
C SER A 130 3.40 2.65 6.60
N PHE A 131 4.47 2.54 5.81
CA PHE A 131 5.68 1.82 6.19
C PHE A 131 6.38 2.51 7.36
N ARG A 132 6.63 3.83 7.27
CA ARG A 132 7.23 4.63 8.34
C ARG A 132 6.44 4.55 9.65
N ALA A 133 5.10 4.62 9.56
CA ALA A 133 4.24 4.45 10.72
C ALA A 133 4.41 3.06 11.38
N ARG A 134 4.52 2.00 10.58
CA ARG A 134 4.75 0.62 11.07
C ARG A 134 6.13 0.45 11.70
N VAL A 135 7.17 1.05 11.13
CA VAL A 135 8.51 1.09 11.74
C VAL A 135 8.44 1.75 13.12
N ALA A 136 7.80 2.93 13.20
CA ALA A 136 7.63 3.67 14.44
C ALA A 136 6.81 2.91 15.48
N SER A 137 5.77 2.18 15.05
CA SER A 137 4.95 1.35 15.94
C SER A 137 5.58 0.01 16.32
N GLY A 138 6.79 -0.30 15.85
CA GLY A 138 7.52 -1.50 16.25
C GLY A 138 7.21 -2.78 15.47
N ASP A 139 6.59 -2.68 14.29
CA ASP A 139 6.34 -3.83 13.42
C ASP A 139 7.66 -4.53 13.05
N ALA A 140 7.77 -5.83 13.36
CA ALA A 140 9.01 -6.59 13.23
C ALA A 140 9.50 -6.69 11.78
N THR A 141 8.58 -6.96 10.83
CA THR A 141 8.92 -7.06 9.42
C THR A 141 9.33 -5.70 8.86
N ALA A 142 8.59 -4.63 9.19
CA ALA A 142 8.92 -3.27 8.74
C ALA A 142 10.28 -2.82 9.30
N LYS A 143 10.58 -3.11 10.57
CA LYS A 143 11.88 -2.84 11.19
C LYS A 143 13.02 -3.62 10.54
N ALA A 144 12.81 -4.90 10.20
CA ALA A 144 13.82 -5.68 9.49
C ALA A 144 14.13 -5.10 8.10
N VAL A 145 13.10 -4.64 7.37
CA VAL A 145 13.30 -3.90 6.11
C VAL A 145 14.08 -2.61 6.36
N GLN A 146 13.67 -1.78 7.33
CA GLN A 146 14.37 -0.53 7.65
C GLN A 146 15.84 -0.76 7.98
N GLN A 147 16.15 -1.77 8.80
CA GLN A 147 17.52 -2.12 9.17
C GLN A 147 18.38 -2.49 7.96
N MET A 148 17.88 -3.28 7.02
CA MET A 148 18.62 -3.60 5.79
C MET A 148 18.86 -2.35 4.94
N LEU A 149 17.83 -1.51 4.79
CA LEU A 149 17.94 -0.27 4.01
C LEU A 149 18.97 0.67 4.63
N ASP A 150 18.96 0.84 5.95
CA ASP A 150 19.92 1.68 6.68
C ASP A 150 21.36 1.17 6.51
N GLN A 151 21.59 -0.14 6.68
CA GLN A 151 22.91 -0.75 6.51
C GLN A 151 23.46 -0.58 5.09
N LEU A 152 22.59 -0.64 4.08
CA LEU A 152 22.97 -0.46 2.68
C LEU A 152 22.90 1.01 2.22
N ASN A 153 22.62 1.95 3.13
CA ASN A 153 22.44 3.38 2.83
C ASN A 153 21.41 3.63 1.70
N ILE A 154 20.31 2.89 1.69
CA ILE A 154 19.21 3.01 0.72
C ILE A 154 18.12 3.91 1.30
N SER A 155 17.84 5.03 0.63
CA SER A 155 16.78 5.96 1.01
C SER A 155 15.41 5.54 0.47
N THR A 156 14.37 5.78 1.25
CA THR A 156 12.97 5.60 0.82
C THR A 156 12.28 6.91 0.46
N ASP A 157 12.99 8.03 0.57
CA ASP A 157 12.45 9.39 0.52
C ASP A 157 12.37 9.89 -0.91
N VAL A 158 11.71 9.10 -1.76
CA VAL A 158 11.59 9.37 -3.19
C VAL A 158 10.22 10.00 -3.48
N PRO A 159 10.17 11.24 -3.99
CA PRO A 159 8.92 11.88 -4.36
C PRO A 159 8.12 11.00 -5.34
N ALA A 160 6.79 11.00 -5.20
CA ALA A 160 5.91 10.29 -6.13
C ALA A 160 6.11 10.85 -7.56
N GLY A 161 6.24 9.95 -8.54
CA GLY A 161 6.44 10.33 -9.95
C GLY A 161 7.88 10.71 -10.33
N ALA A 162 8.79 10.91 -9.37
CA ALA A 162 10.20 11.14 -9.68
C ALA A 162 10.93 9.85 -10.09
N SER A 163 12.03 9.97 -10.84
CA SER A 163 12.97 8.85 -11.04
C SER A 163 13.57 8.42 -9.70
N ILE A 164 13.84 7.12 -9.55
CA ILE A 164 14.51 6.59 -8.36
C ILE A 164 16.02 6.79 -8.53
N GLY A 165 16.68 7.41 -7.54
CA GLY A 165 18.14 7.54 -7.49
C GLY A 165 18.87 6.21 -7.30
N PRO A 166 20.22 6.18 -7.36
CA PRO A 166 20.99 4.94 -7.33
C PRO A 166 20.87 4.14 -6.03
N ARG A 167 20.75 4.81 -4.88
CA ARG A 167 20.51 4.21 -3.56
C ARG A 167 19.17 4.63 -3.01
N GLU A 168 18.15 4.53 -3.85
CA GLU A 168 16.79 4.89 -3.46
C GLU A 168 15.82 3.77 -3.82
N THR A 169 14.74 3.60 -3.07
CA THR A 169 13.67 2.70 -3.48
C THR A 169 12.30 3.16 -2.97
N ARG A 170 11.25 2.83 -3.73
CA ARG A 170 9.86 2.93 -3.29
C ARG A 170 9.24 1.56 -2.97
N ALA A 171 10.01 0.49 -3.12
CA ALA A 171 9.52 -0.88 -3.12
C ALA A 171 9.39 -1.49 -1.71
N VAL A 172 9.09 -0.69 -0.68
CA VAL A 172 9.01 -1.16 0.72
C VAL A 172 8.03 -2.32 0.90
N SER A 173 6.85 -2.25 0.27
CA SER A 173 5.86 -3.34 0.34
C SER A 173 6.31 -4.61 -0.39
N LEU A 174 7.23 -4.52 -1.35
CA LEU A 174 7.82 -5.70 -1.97
C LEU A 174 8.87 -6.31 -1.05
N LEU A 175 9.73 -5.51 -0.43
CA LEU A 175 10.75 -5.99 0.51
C LEU A 175 10.10 -6.73 1.69
N GLU A 176 9.01 -6.20 2.25
CA GLU A 176 8.23 -6.90 3.27
C GLU A 176 7.69 -8.25 2.76
N LYS A 177 7.20 -8.30 1.52
CA LYS A 177 6.75 -9.57 0.90
C LYS A 177 7.90 -10.55 0.68
N MET A 178 9.11 -10.07 0.40
CA MET A 178 10.28 -10.91 0.21
C MET A 178 10.77 -11.49 1.53
N LEU A 179 10.77 -10.72 2.62
CA LEU A 179 11.08 -11.23 3.97
C LEU A 179 10.10 -12.30 4.47
N ASN A 180 8.87 -12.31 3.95
CA ASN A 180 7.91 -13.37 4.25
C ASN A 180 8.16 -14.67 3.47
N ARG A 181 9.07 -14.67 2.48
CA ARG A 181 9.35 -15.81 1.58
C ARG A 181 10.80 -16.26 1.58
N HIS A 182 11.71 -15.37 1.93
CA HIS A 182 13.14 -15.56 1.89
C HIS A 182 13.73 -15.10 3.23
N GLU A 183 14.83 -15.73 3.63
CA GLU A 183 15.61 -15.27 4.78
C GLU A 183 16.12 -13.85 4.53
N GLN A 184 16.23 -13.06 5.61
CA GLN A 184 16.68 -11.68 5.54
C GLN A 184 18.04 -11.54 4.84
N GLY A 185 18.96 -12.48 5.08
CA GLY A 185 20.28 -12.50 4.44
C GLY A 185 20.20 -12.58 2.91
N ILE A 186 19.28 -13.37 2.35
CA ILE A 186 19.10 -13.48 0.89
C ILE A 186 18.66 -12.15 0.29
N VAL A 187 17.71 -11.47 0.95
CA VAL A 187 17.21 -10.17 0.48
C VAL A 187 18.29 -9.10 0.59
N PHE A 188 19.03 -9.08 1.70
CA PHE A 188 20.16 -8.19 1.92
C PHE A 188 21.23 -8.38 0.83
N THR A 189 21.71 -9.61 0.64
CA THR A 189 22.73 -9.94 -0.36
C THR A 189 22.29 -9.55 -1.76
N ALA A 190 21.03 -9.78 -2.14
CA ALA A 190 20.54 -9.36 -3.45
C ALA A 190 20.59 -7.84 -3.66
N LEU A 191 20.20 -7.05 -2.64
CA LEU A 191 20.26 -5.59 -2.71
C LEU A 191 21.70 -5.08 -2.78
N GLU A 192 22.58 -5.65 -1.94
CA GLU A 192 24.02 -5.34 -1.93
C GLU A 192 24.65 -5.61 -3.30
N MET A 193 24.46 -6.81 -3.85
CA MET A 193 24.96 -7.18 -5.17
C MET A 193 24.48 -6.25 -6.28
N MET A 194 23.21 -5.83 -6.25
CA MET A 194 22.69 -4.89 -7.26
C MET A 194 23.43 -3.55 -7.17
N ILE A 195 23.59 -3.01 -5.96
CA ILE A 195 24.22 -1.72 -5.73
C ILE A 195 25.71 -1.77 -6.09
N ASP A 196 26.40 -2.84 -5.74
CA ASP A 196 27.82 -3.00 -6.02
C ASP A 196 28.07 -3.18 -7.52
N ALA A 197 27.20 -3.93 -8.21
CA ALA A 197 27.29 -4.11 -9.66
C ALA A 197 26.98 -2.83 -10.45
N GLN A 198 26.11 -1.95 -9.93
CA GLN A 198 25.65 -0.75 -10.66
C GLN A 198 25.49 0.49 -9.74
N PRO A 199 26.58 1.01 -9.12
CA PRO A 199 26.51 1.97 -8.00
C PRO A 199 25.92 3.34 -8.34
N HIS A 200 25.92 3.72 -9.61
CA HIS A 200 25.41 5.02 -10.09
C HIS A 200 24.13 4.90 -10.92
N GLN A 201 23.57 3.69 -11.05
CA GLN A 201 22.43 3.46 -11.92
C GLN A 201 21.13 3.94 -11.28
N LYS A 202 20.45 4.87 -11.95
CA LYS A 202 19.08 5.27 -11.57
C LYS A 202 18.09 4.17 -11.90
N ASN A 203 16.99 4.11 -11.16
CA ASN A 203 15.94 3.09 -11.30
C ASN A 203 16.43 1.64 -11.13
N LEU A 204 17.59 1.43 -10.52
CA LEU A 204 18.13 0.11 -10.24
C LEU A 204 17.26 -0.65 -9.22
N LEU A 205 16.97 -0.03 -8.07
CA LEU A 205 16.22 -0.66 -6.97
C LEU A 205 14.69 -0.51 -7.13
N THR A 206 14.20 -0.76 -8.34
CA THR A 206 12.75 -0.80 -8.60
C THR A 206 12.14 -2.09 -8.07
N ALA A 207 10.81 -2.09 -7.86
CA ALA A 207 10.09 -3.30 -7.47
C ALA A 207 10.29 -4.45 -8.49
N PHE A 208 10.40 -4.14 -9.79
CA PHE A 208 10.66 -5.17 -10.79
C PHE A 208 12.05 -5.80 -10.60
N ALA A 209 13.10 -4.98 -10.60
CA ALA A 209 14.49 -5.45 -10.51
C ALA A 209 14.75 -6.22 -9.21
N ILE A 210 14.34 -5.68 -8.05
CA ILE A 210 14.44 -6.37 -6.75
C ILE A 210 13.71 -7.72 -6.79
N GLY A 211 12.48 -7.72 -7.33
CA GLY A 211 11.66 -8.93 -7.38
C GLY A 211 12.14 -9.99 -8.36
N VAL A 212 13.05 -9.64 -9.28
CA VAL A 212 13.73 -10.55 -10.20
C VAL A 212 15.02 -11.07 -9.57
N THR A 213 15.83 -10.20 -8.96
CA THR A 213 17.15 -10.58 -8.43
C THR A 213 17.06 -11.45 -7.17
N VAL A 214 16.16 -11.13 -6.23
CA VAL A 214 16.05 -11.86 -4.95
C VAL A 214 15.80 -13.36 -5.16
N PRO A 215 14.84 -13.80 -6.01
CA PRO A 215 14.66 -15.22 -6.28
C PRO A 215 15.85 -15.91 -6.95
N VAL A 216 16.62 -15.19 -7.79
CA VAL A 216 17.82 -15.74 -8.44
C VAL A 216 18.93 -15.98 -7.42
N VAL A 217 19.20 -15.01 -6.54
CA VAL A 217 20.15 -15.18 -5.42
C VAL A 217 19.72 -16.35 -4.53
N ALA A 218 18.44 -16.45 -4.19
CA ALA A 218 17.92 -17.56 -3.40
C ALA A 218 18.20 -18.93 -4.05
N LYS A 219 17.95 -19.06 -5.36
CA LYS A 219 18.21 -20.29 -6.12
C LYS A 219 19.69 -20.62 -6.20
N MET A 220 20.56 -19.62 -6.37
CA MET A 220 22.00 -19.84 -6.42
C MET A 220 22.55 -20.31 -5.07
N ILE A 221 22.15 -19.68 -3.97
CA ILE A 221 22.55 -20.08 -2.61
C ILE A 221 22.04 -21.49 -2.31
N ALA A 222 20.76 -21.79 -2.60
CA ALA A 222 20.20 -23.12 -2.38
C ALA A 222 20.92 -24.23 -3.17
N ALA A 223 21.48 -23.90 -4.34
CA ALA A 223 22.26 -24.81 -5.16
C ALA A 223 23.76 -24.82 -4.82
N GLY A 224 24.19 -24.11 -3.76
CA GLY A 224 25.59 -23.98 -3.37
C GLY A 224 26.47 -23.36 -4.46
N ARG A 225 25.90 -22.48 -5.30
CA ARG A 225 26.63 -21.79 -6.37
C ARG A 225 27.22 -20.50 -5.86
N ASP A 226 28.43 -20.20 -6.35
CA ASP A 226 29.08 -18.91 -6.16
C ASP A 226 28.30 -17.78 -6.85
N LEU A 227 28.19 -16.65 -6.17
CA LEU A 227 27.46 -15.46 -6.59
C LEU A 227 28.27 -14.54 -7.51
N ASP A 228 29.60 -14.72 -7.63
CA ASP A 228 30.48 -13.92 -8.50
C ASP A 228 29.95 -13.84 -9.93
N ARG A 229 29.45 -14.97 -10.44
CA ARG A 229 28.87 -15.04 -11.78
C ARG A 229 27.63 -14.15 -11.92
N LEU A 230 26.78 -14.11 -10.90
CA LEU A 230 25.61 -13.25 -10.91
C LEU A 230 26.02 -11.78 -10.79
N ALA A 231 27.06 -11.45 -10.00
CA ALA A 231 27.59 -10.09 -9.94
C ALA A 231 27.99 -9.58 -11.33
N THR A 232 28.78 -10.35 -12.10
CA THR A 232 29.14 -10.00 -13.49
C THR A 232 27.91 -9.83 -14.39
N ILE A 233 26.90 -10.70 -14.26
CA ILE A 233 25.68 -10.58 -15.05
C ILE A 233 24.89 -9.33 -14.67
N LEU A 234 24.86 -8.98 -13.38
CA LEU A 234 24.18 -7.79 -12.91
C LEU A 234 24.87 -6.52 -13.42
N GLU A 235 26.20 -6.47 -13.52
CA GLU A 235 26.93 -5.32 -14.07
C GLU A 235 26.46 -4.96 -15.50
N GLU A 236 26.21 -5.97 -16.33
CA GLU A 236 25.79 -5.80 -17.74
C GLU A 236 24.25 -5.76 -17.91
N THR A 237 23.47 -5.98 -16.85
CA THR A 237 22.03 -6.10 -16.97
C THR A 237 21.32 -4.74 -16.95
N ASP A 238 20.76 -4.38 -18.10
CA ASP A 238 19.71 -3.36 -18.18
C ASP A 238 18.36 -3.95 -17.75
N PHE A 239 17.90 -3.53 -16.57
CA PHE A 239 16.63 -3.97 -16.00
C PHE A 239 15.39 -3.39 -16.68
N ASP A 240 15.50 -2.25 -17.37
CA ASP A 240 14.38 -1.69 -18.13
C ASP A 240 14.14 -2.53 -19.39
N THR A 241 15.20 -2.84 -20.14
CA THR A 241 15.13 -3.79 -21.27
C THR A 241 14.63 -5.17 -20.82
N LEU A 242 15.16 -5.71 -19.71
CA LEU A 242 14.70 -7.00 -19.16
C LEU A 242 13.20 -6.99 -18.81
N LYS A 243 12.68 -5.85 -18.33
CA LYS A 243 11.26 -5.68 -18.00
C LYS A 243 10.39 -5.66 -19.25
N GLU A 244 10.84 -5.00 -20.30
CA GLU A 244 10.14 -4.97 -21.59
C GLU A 244 10.04 -6.38 -22.19
N GLU A 245 11.15 -7.12 -22.22
CA GLU A 245 11.18 -8.52 -22.67
C GLU A 245 10.24 -9.40 -21.84
N ALA A 246 10.30 -9.28 -20.50
CA ALA A 246 9.43 -10.03 -19.61
C ALA A 246 7.94 -9.70 -19.85
N ALA A 247 7.61 -8.44 -20.11
CA ALA A 247 6.24 -8.02 -20.43
C ALA A 247 5.77 -8.58 -21.78
N GLN A 248 6.65 -8.67 -22.78
CA GLN A 248 6.33 -9.33 -24.05
C GLN A 248 6.05 -10.83 -23.85
N LEU A 249 6.85 -11.53 -23.05
CA LEU A 249 6.61 -12.95 -22.72
C LEU A 249 5.28 -13.17 -22.01
N VAL A 250 4.90 -12.29 -21.08
CA VAL A 250 3.58 -12.35 -20.42
C VAL A 250 2.45 -12.24 -21.44
N LYS A 251 2.56 -11.37 -22.46
CA LYS A 251 1.53 -11.25 -23.50
C LYS A 251 1.38 -12.52 -24.34
N LEU A 252 2.48 -13.26 -24.56
CA LEU A 252 2.49 -14.47 -25.37
C LEU A 252 2.07 -15.72 -24.59
N THR A 253 2.48 -15.84 -23.33
CA THR A 253 2.41 -17.10 -22.57
C THR A 253 1.76 -16.96 -21.18
N GLY A 254 1.28 -15.76 -20.84
CA GLY A 254 0.72 -15.46 -19.52
C GLY A 254 1.78 -15.43 -18.40
N GLY A 255 1.28 -15.34 -17.16
CA GLY A 255 2.09 -15.26 -15.94
C GLY A 255 2.28 -13.83 -15.42
N GLN A 256 3.21 -13.67 -14.47
CA GLN A 256 3.56 -12.37 -13.90
C GLN A 256 4.88 -11.86 -14.48
N THR A 257 4.98 -10.56 -14.72
CA THR A 257 6.17 -9.94 -15.32
C THR A 257 7.43 -10.21 -14.51
N GLN A 258 7.38 -10.13 -13.17
CA GLN A 258 8.52 -10.48 -12.32
C GLN A 258 8.93 -11.96 -12.44
N GLY A 259 7.96 -12.87 -12.58
CA GLY A 259 8.23 -14.29 -12.82
C GLY A 259 8.99 -14.51 -14.13
N ARG A 260 8.52 -13.90 -15.22
CA ARG A 260 9.22 -13.95 -16.53
C ARG A 260 10.59 -13.28 -16.49
N GLY A 261 10.72 -12.16 -15.78
CA GLY A 261 12.03 -11.52 -15.57
C GLY A 261 13.01 -12.40 -14.80
N THR A 262 12.53 -13.14 -13.80
CA THR A 262 13.33 -14.12 -13.05
C THR A 262 13.82 -15.24 -13.96
N GLU A 263 12.95 -15.78 -14.81
CA GLU A 263 13.30 -16.80 -15.80
C GLU A 263 14.39 -16.29 -16.76
N LEU A 264 14.25 -15.07 -17.29
CA LEU A 264 15.23 -14.45 -18.19
C LEU A 264 16.59 -14.23 -17.50
N LEU A 265 16.60 -13.72 -16.28
CA LEU A 265 17.85 -13.55 -15.53
C LEU A 265 18.52 -14.90 -15.23
N LEU A 266 17.75 -15.93 -14.85
CA LEU A 266 18.26 -17.29 -14.68
C LEU A 266 18.83 -17.88 -15.97
N GLN A 267 18.23 -17.59 -17.13
CA GLN A 267 18.76 -18.02 -18.42
C GLN A 267 20.14 -17.41 -18.68
N LYS A 268 20.34 -16.13 -18.37
CA LYS A 268 21.66 -15.48 -18.43
C LYS A 268 22.66 -16.18 -17.50
N VAL A 269 22.26 -16.47 -16.25
CA VAL A 269 23.10 -17.22 -15.29
C VAL A 269 23.46 -18.60 -15.82
N ASN A 270 22.50 -19.35 -16.37
CA ASN A 270 22.68 -20.71 -16.86
C ASN A 270 23.50 -20.82 -18.16
N LYS A 271 23.77 -19.72 -18.86
CA LYS A 271 24.46 -19.74 -20.15
C LYS A 271 25.87 -20.34 -20.04
N GLY A 272 26.06 -21.54 -20.59
CA GLY A 272 27.36 -22.24 -20.55
C GLY A 272 27.59 -23.09 -19.31
N LEU A 273 26.62 -23.21 -18.39
CA LEU A 273 26.67 -24.17 -17.30
C LEU A 273 26.25 -25.57 -17.77
N ARG A 274 26.97 -26.61 -17.30
CA ARG A 274 26.63 -28.01 -17.56
C ARG A 274 25.36 -28.44 -16.81
N GLU A 275 25.20 -27.98 -15.56
CA GLU A 275 24.03 -28.23 -14.74
C GLU A 275 23.29 -26.91 -14.50
N ARG A 276 22.04 -26.83 -14.97
CA ARG A 276 21.23 -25.60 -14.96
C ARG A 276 20.46 -25.47 -13.64
N LEU A 277 20.37 -24.23 -13.16
CA LEU A 277 19.46 -23.84 -12.08
C LEU A 277 18.02 -23.81 -12.62
N GLY A 278 17.12 -24.53 -11.93
CA GLY A 278 15.67 -24.46 -12.16
C GLY A 278 15.05 -23.25 -11.49
#